data_AF-A0A4Y9PTZ9-F1
#
_entry.id   AF-A0A4Y9PTZ9-F1
#
_cell.length_a   1.000
_cell.length_b   1.000
_cell.length_c   1.000
_cell.angle_alpha   90.00
_cell.angle_beta   90.00
_cell.angle_gamma   90.00
#
_symmetry.space_group_name_H-M   'P 1'
#
loop_
_entity.id
_entity.type
_entity.pdbx_description
1 polymer ?
#
loop_
_entity_poly.entity_id
_entity_poly.type
_entity_poly.pdbx_seq_one_letter_code
_entity_poly.pdbx_strand_id
1 'polypeptide(L)'
;MADDTLSAAVLTYVGYDRAAAVPGRFPSRIDDPKLRQHVLDIIAEADADADPRTAEKLSAWGDALVAGVHDRHPELSEEALAAVKGLLTFEYC
;
A
#
# COMPACT_ATOMS: atom_id res chain seq x y z
N MET A 1 7.24 -12.05 11.87
CA MET A 1 8.45 -11.21 11.79
C MET A 1 8.31 -10.46 10.50
N ALA A 2 8.29 -9.13 10.52
CA ALA A 2 8.06 -8.35 9.29
C ALA A 2 9.20 -8.63 8.29
N ASP A 3 8.85 -8.75 7.01
CA ASP A 3 9.83 -8.77 5.93
C ASP A 3 10.21 -7.32 5.61
N ASP A 4 11.36 -6.91 6.15
CA ASP A 4 11.90 -5.57 5.97
C ASP A 4 12.16 -5.25 4.48
N THR A 5 12.45 -6.25 3.65
CA THR A 5 12.72 -6.07 2.22
C THR A 5 11.42 -5.79 1.47
N LEU A 6 10.38 -6.59 1.72
CA LEU A 6 9.06 -6.38 1.12
C LEU A 6 8.45 -5.05 1.57
N SER A 7 8.56 -4.75 2.87
CA SER A 7 8.06 -3.50 3.44
C SER A 7 8.76 -2.27 2.83
N ALA A 8 10.09 -2.30 2.70
CA ALA A 8 10.84 -1.23 2.04
C ALA A 8 10.48 -1.09 0.56
N ALA A 9 10.18 -2.19 -0.12
CA ALA A 9 9.74 -2.16 -1.51
C ALA A 9 8.36 -1.51 -1.67
N VAL A 10 7.41 -1.79 -0.77
CA VAL A 10 6.11 -1.11 -0.73
C VAL A 10 6.28 0.40 -0.53
N LEU A 11 7.12 0.82 0.43
CA LEU A 11 7.42 2.24 0.65
C LEU A 11 8.03 2.90 -0.60
N THR A 12 8.97 2.20 -1.24
CA THR A 12 9.62 2.64 -2.48
C THR A 12 8.62 2.78 -3.63
N TYR A 13 7.69 1.83 -3.75
CA TYR A 13 6.62 1.83 -4.75
C TYR A 13 5.66 2.99 -4.55
N VAL A 14 5.20 3.23 -3.31
CA VAL A 14 4.29 4.34 -2.99
C VAL A 14 5.00 5.68 -3.12
N GLY A 15 6.33 5.68 -3.01
CA GLY A 15 7.13 6.90 -2.92
C GLY A 15 6.93 7.61 -1.60
N TYR A 16 6.58 6.86 -0.54
CA TYR A 16 6.31 7.37 0.80
C TYR A 16 7.63 7.73 1.50
N ASP A 17 8.30 8.78 1.01
CA ASP A 17 9.38 9.43 1.75
C ASP A 17 8.72 10.52 2.61
N ARG A 18 8.84 10.36 3.93
CA ARG A 18 8.09 11.05 5.01
C ARG A 18 8.23 12.59 5.04
N ALA A 19 8.76 13.22 3.99
CA ALA A 19 9.06 14.65 3.95
C ALA A 19 8.18 15.51 3.03
N ALA A 20 7.69 15.02 1.88
CA ALA A 20 6.90 15.86 0.96
C ALA A 20 6.27 15.12 -0.24
N ALA A 21 6.41 13.80 -0.35
CA ALA A 21 6.02 13.09 -1.56
C ALA A 21 4.51 12.79 -1.55
N VAL A 22 3.81 13.28 -2.58
CA VAL A 22 2.46 12.83 -2.89
C VAL A 22 2.51 11.32 -3.14
N PRO A 23 1.69 10.51 -2.45
CA PRO A 23 1.61 9.07 -2.69
C PRO A 23 1.32 8.79 -4.18
N GLY A 24 2.03 7.84 -4.77
CA GLY A 24 1.84 7.48 -6.17
C GLY A 24 2.30 6.06 -6.47
N ARG A 25 2.16 5.63 -7.72
CA ARG A 25 2.55 4.28 -8.17
C ARG A 25 3.87 4.35 -8.93
N PHE A 26 4.95 3.87 -8.31
CA PHE A 26 6.30 3.94 -8.87
C PHE A 26 6.95 2.55 -9.03
N PRO A 27 6.38 1.64 -9.85
CA PRO A 27 6.94 0.30 -10.05
C PRO A 27 8.38 0.31 -10.56
N SER A 28 8.77 1.34 -11.33
CA SER A 28 10.14 1.47 -11.86
C SER A 28 11.20 1.78 -10.81
N ARG A 29 10.83 2.07 -9.55
CA ARG A 29 11.77 2.28 -8.45
C ARG A 29 12.22 0.98 -7.78
N ILE A 30 11.59 -0.15 -8.11
CA ILE A 30 12.00 -1.47 -7.62
C ILE A 30 12.77 -2.18 -8.74
N ASP A 31 14.08 -2.32 -8.55
CA ASP A 31 14.96 -2.95 -9.52
C ASP A 31 14.74 -4.46 -9.62
N ASP A 32 14.49 -5.14 -8.50
CA ASP A 32 14.23 -6.58 -8.48
C ASP A 32 12.86 -6.89 -9.10
N PRO A 33 12.81 -7.61 -10.24
CA PRO A 33 11.56 -7.89 -10.94
C PRO A 33 10.61 -8.81 -10.15
N LYS A 34 11.12 -9.72 -9.31
CA LYS A 34 10.27 -10.58 -8.47
C LYS A 34 9.65 -9.80 -7.34
N LEU A 35 10.46 -8.98 -6.67
CA LEU A 35 9.99 -8.09 -5.60
C LEU A 35 8.98 -7.08 -6.13
N ARG A 36 9.24 -6.52 -7.31
CA ARG A 36 8.31 -5.62 -8.01
C ARG A 36 6.98 -6.28 -8.30
N GLN A 37 6.99 -7.52 -8.83
CA GLN A 37 5.76 -8.25 -9.09
C GLN A 37 4.97 -8.50 -7.79
N HIS A 38 5.66 -8.89 -6.71
CA HIS A 38 5.01 -9.12 -5.43
C HIS A 38 4.33 -7.85 -4.89
N VAL A 39 5.00 -6.70 -4.95
CA VAL A 39 4.39 -5.42 -4.56
C VAL A 39 3.20 -5.07 -5.46
N LEU A 40 3.28 -5.30 -6.77
CA LEU A 40 2.17 -5.07 -7.69
C LEU A 40 0.96 -5.95 -7.36
N ASP A 41 1.18 -7.22 -7.00
CA ASP A 41 0.11 -8.13 -6.62
C ASP A 41 -0.60 -7.67 -5.35
N ILE A 42 0.15 -7.26 -4.32
CA ILE A 42 -0.41 -6.68 -3.07
C ILE A 42 -1.26 -5.45 -3.35
N ILE A 43 -0.77 -4.53 -4.19
CA ILE A 43 -1.50 -3.30 -4.53
C ILE A 43 -2.75 -3.62 -5.36
N ALA A 44 -2.66 -4.56 -6.30
CA ALA A 44 -3.81 -4.99 -7.10
C ALA A 44 -4.90 -5.65 -6.25
N GLU A 45 -4.53 -6.44 -5.23
CA GLU A 45 -5.47 -6.98 -4.26
C GLU A 45 -6.16 -5.86 -3.46
N ALA A 46 -5.39 -4.87 -3.01
CA ALA A 46 -5.94 -3.74 -2.27
C ALA A 46 -6.87 -2.87 -3.15
N ASP A 47 -6.54 -2.67 -4.43
CA ASP A 47 -7.40 -1.99 -5.40
C ASP A 47 -8.69 -2.75 -5.71
N ALA A 48 -8.63 -4.08 -5.77
CA ALA A 48 -9.82 -4.90 -6.01
C ALA A 48 -10.82 -4.79 -4.84
N ASP A 49 -10.31 -4.64 -3.63
CA ASP A 49 -11.11 -4.42 -2.41
C ASP A 49 -11.55 -2.95 -2.25
N ALA A 50 -11.01 -2.04 -3.07
CA ALA A 50 -11.27 -0.61 -3.02
C ALA A 50 -12.61 -0.23 -3.73
N ASP A 51 -13.76 -0.48 -3.08
CA ASP A 51 -15.05 0.09 -3.49
C ASP A 51 -15.44 1.32 -2.63
N PRO A 52 -15.25 2.56 -3.14
CA PRO A 52 -15.53 3.79 -2.38
C PRO A 52 -17.03 4.01 -2.14
N ARG A 53 -17.91 3.29 -2.86
CA ARG A 53 -19.37 3.46 -2.72
C ARG A 53 -19.93 2.95 -1.39
N THR A 54 -19.11 2.23 -0.63
CA THR A 54 -19.48 1.74 0.72
C THR A 54 -18.93 2.62 1.85
N ALA A 55 -18.12 3.63 1.54
CA ALA A 55 -17.38 4.41 2.52
C ALA A 55 -18.05 5.75 2.84
N GLU A 56 -18.77 5.86 3.96
CA GLU A 56 -19.22 7.15 4.49
C GLU A 56 -18.04 8.06 4.93
N LYS A 57 -16.86 7.46 5.18
CA LYS A 57 -15.63 8.16 5.59
C LYS A 57 -14.39 7.48 4.98
N LEU A 58 -13.65 8.21 4.14
CA LEU A 58 -12.42 7.74 3.47
C LEU A 58 -11.36 7.20 4.45
N SER A 59 -11.20 7.81 5.63
CA SER A 59 -10.23 7.31 6.62
C SER A 59 -10.60 5.93 7.17
N ALA A 60 -11.87 5.73 7.55
CA ALA A 60 -12.32 4.46 8.14
C ALA A 60 -12.34 3.33 7.10
N TRP A 61 -12.63 3.68 5.84
CA TRP A 61 -12.47 2.79 4.70
C TRP A 61 -11.01 2.40 4.48
N GLY A 62 -10.08 3.37 4.51
CA GLY A 62 -8.65 3.09 4.45
C GLY A 62 -8.17 2.19 5.59
N ASP A 63 -8.68 2.37 6.80
CA ASP A 63 -8.36 1.49 7.94
C ASP A 63 -8.84 0.05 7.72
N ALA A 64 -10.06 -0.13 7.22
CA ALA A 64 -10.61 -1.46 6.93
C ALA A 64 -9.86 -2.18 5.80
N LEU A 65 -9.49 -1.46 4.74
CA LEU A 65 -8.69 -1.98 3.62
C LEU A 65 -7.33 -2.47 4.09
N VAL A 66 -6.65 -1.67 4.89
CA VAL A 66 -5.30 -1.99 5.39
C VAL A 66 -5.34 -3.17 6.36
N ALA A 67 -6.40 -3.29 7.17
CA ALA A 67 -6.60 -4.47 8.00
C ALA A 67 -6.74 -5.75 7.14
N GLY A 68 -7.51 -5.70 6.05
CA GLY A 68 -7.60 -6.82 5.11
C GLY A 68 -6.27 -7.17 4.43
N VAL A 69 -5.48 -6.16 4.06
CA VAL A 69 -4.13 -6.36 3.51
C VAL A 69 -3.21 -6.97 4.57
N HIS A 70 -3.27 -6.51 5.82
CA HIS A 70 -2.46 -7.07 6.91
C HIS A 70 -2.80 -8.52 7.23
N ASP A 71 -4.08 -8.88 7.20
CA ASP A 71 -4.52 -10.26 7.41
C ASP A 71 -3.98 -11.22 6.34
N ARG A 72 -3.82 -10.73 5.09
CA ARG A 72 -3.25 -11.50 3.97
C ARG A 72 -1.72 -11.48 3.94
N HIS A 73 -1.13 -10.36 4.34
CA HIS A 73 0.31 -10.08 4.29
C HIS A 73 0.83 -9.62 5.67
N PRO A 74 0.80 -10.50 6.70
CA PRO A 74 1.24 -10.17 8.06
C PRO A 74 2.75 -9.86 8.15
N GLU A 75 3.52 -10.14 7.10
CA GLU A 75 4.91 -9.76 6.93
C GLU A 75 5.12 -8.26 6.63
N LEU A 76 4.08 -7.50 6.27
CA LEU A 76 4.23 -6.06 6.04
C LEU A 76 4.36 -5.30 7.36
N SER A 77 5.27 -4.34 7.39
CA SER A 77 5.39 -3.42 8.51
C SER A 77 4.21 -2.43 8.58
N GLU A 78 3.95 -1.90 9.77
CA GLU A 78 2.93 -0.86 9.98
C GLU A 78 3.15 0.36 9.08
N GLU A 79 4.40 0.68 8.76
CA GLU A 79 4.74 1.78 7.87
C GLU A 79 4.38 1.49 6.42
N ALA A 80 4.67 0.28 5.93
CA ALA A 80 4.28 -0.14 4.58
C ALA A 80 2.75 -0.12 4.42
N LEU A 81 2.03 -0.62 5.44
CA LEU A 81 0.57 -0.56 5.53
C LEU A 81 0.04 0.87 5.52
N ALA A 82 0.67 1.79 6.27
CA ALA A 82 0.31 3.21 6.26
C ALA A 82 0.54 3.87 4.89
N ALA A 83 1.60 3.47 4.16
CA ALA A 83 1.83 3.95 2.80
C ALA A 83 0.77 3.45 1.82
N VAL A 84 0.36 2.17 1.90
CA VAL A 84 -0.76 1.63 1.10
C VAL A 84 -2.05 2.39 1.40
N LYS A 85 -2.35 2.65 2.69
CA LYS A 85 -3.48 3.50 3.09
C LYS A 85 -3.43 4.87 2.44
N GLY A 86 -2.26 5.51 2.51
CA GLY A 86 -2.03 6.85 1.96
C GLY A 86 -2.25 6.88 0.45
N LEU A 87 -1.75 5.88 -0.28
CA LEU A 87 -1.98 5.73 -1.72
C LEU A 87 -3.47 5.64 -2.05
N LEU A 88 -4.17 4.68 -1.44
CA LEU A 88 -5.58 4.40 -1.75
C LEU A 88 -6.49 5.53 -1.30
N THR A 89 -6.25 6.14 -0.15
CA THR A 89 -7.08 7.28 0.28
C THR A 89 -6.82 8.52 -0.55
N PHE A 90 -5.58 8.75 -1.02
CA PHE A 90 -5.24 9.88 -1.90
C PHE A 90 -5.88 9.75 -3.29
N GLU A 91 -5.89 8.56 -3.89
CA GLU A 91 -6.49 8.33 -5.22
C GLU A 91 -8.02 8.52 -5.24
N TYR A 92 -8.68 8.53 -4.08
CA TYR A 92 -10.13 8.64 -3.93
C TYR A 92 -10.57 9.93 -3.17
N CYS A 93 -9.65 10.86 -2.91
CA CYS A 93 -9.93 12.22 -2.41
C CYS A 93 -10.21 13.19 -3.57
#